data_AF-A0A918M285-F1
#
_entry.id   AF-A0A918M285-F1
#
_cell.length_a   1.000
_cell.length_b   1.000
_cell.length_c   1.000
_cell.angle_alpha   90.00
_cell.angle_beta   90.00
_cell.angle_gamma   90.00
#
_symmetry.space_group_name_H-M   'P 1'
#
loop_
_entity.id
_entity.type
_entity.pdbx_description
1 polymer ?
#
loop_
_entity_poly.entity_id
_entity_poly.type
_entity_poly.pdbx_seq_one_letter_code
_entity_poly.pdbx_strand_id
1 'polypeptide(L)'
;MNESFSIDGLRWQENWRIENGNDSYVVPFPTLRPATLVFHGETKFSYGHYGIHLGQADVLTFLGPSTGTVTGHFIDCREGSPTAGVREEHTWAPGSARALYIPPGVAHTFDGLEYVNTINSYELFLPDPEEWVHGTLDWQPDADIINLPLDVADEDLPLYRPNSHAASELWYDMVAAQQRAMIPKVAYEYPVTRDVRLADGTVRRVELRRLLQRDERKNWEPLAEVFGVGWVRHPVISSGPESGFSALLDRHPLYFIDHGETGYTHDAYGIHLGQEDRLTFAGPRDQEVTLHLIDTRVDSPTYGADIAYRFFPDPERYLLIPPGVGHAFEHLENVYTINRPRTLLPEDGSEYQPGNDVIDWPVPKRPIPSLRANTVPAGREYYEARVADQKRLREMPVTHSTPSVMMIKGRDGKEIRVALRRKVSAAS
;
A
#
# COMPACT_ATOMS: atom_id res chain seq x y z
N MET A 1 -8.80 21.22 13.30
CA MET A 1 -9.17 20.84 14.68
C MET A 1 -8.59 19.45 14.91
N ASN A 2 -7.92 19.20 16.04
CA ASN A 2 -7.53 17.83 16.39
C ASN A 2 -8.82 17.04 16.65
N GLU A 3 -9.22 16.20 15.70
CA GLU A 3 -10.23 15.17 15.92
C GLU A 3 -9.66 14.20 16.95
N SER A 4 -10.08 14.34 18.21
CA SER A 4 -9.73 13.43 19.29
C SER A 4 -10.83 12.40 19.43
N PHE A 5 -10.45 11.13 19.37
CA PHE A 5 -11.34 10.00 19.67
C PHE A 5 -11.50 9.85 21.18
N SER A 6 -12.68 9.35 21.57
CA SER A 6 -13.00 9.06 22.97
C SER A 6 -12.63 7.63 23.35
N ILE A 7 -12.58 6.70 22.39
CA ILE A 7 -12.17 5.31 22.60
C ILE A 7 -10.66 5.23 22.84
N ASP A 8 -10.25 4.57 23.92
CA ASP A 8 -8.84 4.48 24.31
C ASP A 8 -7.98 3.83 23.21
N GLY A 9 -6.93 4.52 22.79
CA GLY A 9 -5.98 4.05 21.78
C GLY A 9 -6.41 4.28 20.32
N LEU A 10 -7.70 4.47 20.01
CA LEU A 10 -8.17 4.86 18.67
C LEU A 10 -7.64 6.28 18.38
N ARG A 11 -6.91 6.46 17.27
CA ARG A 11 -6.25 7.75 17.00
C ARG A 11 -5.84 7.93 15.56
N TRP A 12 -5.73 9.20 15.17
CA TRP A 12 -4.95 9.59 14.00
C TRP A 12 -3.45 9.52 14.29
N GLN A 13 -2.68 9.02 13.33
CA GLN A 13 -1.23 9.06 13.30
C GLN A 13 -0.79 9.85 12.08
N GLU A 14 0.14 10.80 12.27
CA GLU A 14 0.69 11.55 11.15
C GLU A 14 1.59 10.66 10.30
N ASN A 15 1.34 10.64 9.00
CA ASN A 15 2.23 10.03 8.04
C ASN A 15 3.43 10.94 7.82
N TRP A 16 4.63 10.37 7.92
CA TRP A 16 5.82 11.09 7.52
C TRP A 16 5.84 11.18 6.00
N ARG A 17 5.75 12.41 5.47
CA ARG A 17 5.66 12.68 4.03
C ARG A 17 6.69 13.71 3.59
N ILE A 18 7.17 13.55 2.37
CA ILE A 18 8.20 14.41 1.76
C ILE A 18 7.58 15.10 0.55
N GLU A 19 7.71 16.42 0.45
CA GLU A 19 7.24 17.18 -0.71
C GLU A 19 7.95 16.72 -1.99
N ASN A 20 7.15 16.40 -3.01
CA ASN A 20 7.59 15.92 -4.31
C ASN A 20 7.29 16.91 -5.46
N GLY A 21 6.89 18.14 -5.12
CA GLY A 21 6.50 19.20 -6.06
C GLY A 21 5.00 19.46 -6.04
N ASN A 22 4.60 20.73 -6.20
CA ASN A 22 3.19 21.18 -6.08
C ASN A 22 2.52 20.63 -4.80
N ASP A 23 1.41 19.92 -4.95
CA ASP A 23 0.64 19.22 -3.93
C ASP A 23 0.94 17.69 -3.88
N SER A 24 2.05 17.25 -4.48
CA SER A 24 2.50 15.85 -4.46
C SER A 24 3.42 15.55 -3.28
N TYR A 25 3.28 14.34 -2.72
CA TYR A 25 4.05 13.86 -1.59
C TYR A 25 4.51 12.40 -1.76
N VAL A 26 5.74 12.10 -1.34
CA VAL A 26 6.22 10.72 -1.12
C VAL A 26 5.96 10.33 0.33
N VAL A 27 5.29 9.20 0.55
CA VAL A 27 4.97 8.67 1.88
C VAL A 27 5.60 7.29 2.07
N PRO A 28 6.76 7.21 2.74
CA PRO A 28 7.44 5.95 2.95
C PRO A 28 7.08 5.25 4.26
N PHE A 29 7.09 3.92 4.22
CA PHE A 29 6.83 3.04 5.35
C PHE A 29 8.13 2.31 5.72
N PRO A 30 8.72 2.61 6.90
CA PRO A 30 9.97 2.01 7.33
C PRO A 30 9.73 0.61 7.90
N THR A 31 9.27 -0.29 7.05
CA THR A 31 8.95 -1.66 7.39
C THR A 31 9.09 -2.57 6.16
N LEU A 32 9.42 -3.83 6.41
CA LEU A 32 9.38 -4.90 5.39
C LEU A 32 8.14 -5.77 5.53
N ARG A 33 7.29 -5.47 6.52
CA ARG A 33 6.06 -6.20 6.81
C ARG A 33 5.15 -6.19 5.58
N PRO A 34 4.33 -7.23 5.39
CA PRO A 34 3.27 -7.20 4.41
C PRO A 34 2.29 -6.06 4.72
N ALA A 35 1.60 -5.60 3.68
CA ALA A 35 0.51 -4.64 3.78
C ALA A 35 -0.62 -5.07 2.84
N THR A 36 -1.79 -4.47 2.97
CA THR A 36 -2.87 -4.65 1.99
C THR A 36 -3.24 -3.33 1.35
N LEU A 37 -3.49 -3.37 0.05
CA LEU A 37 -4.18 -2.32 -0.68
C LEU A 37 -5.64 -2.76 -0.84
N VAL A 38 -6.51 -2.23 0.00
CA VAL A 38 -7.95 -2.44 -0.09
C VAL A 38 -8.49 -1.49 -1.15
N PHE A 39 -9.27 -2.02 -2.07
CA PHE A 39 -9.92 -1.23 -3.11
C PHE A 39 -11.43 -1.37 -3.02
N HIS A 40 -12.09 -0.27 -3.32
CA HIS A 40 -13.54 -0.16 -3.35
C HIS A 40 -13.99 0.30 -4.74
N GLY A 41 -15.25 0.01 -5.05
CA GLY A 41 -15.83 0.36 -6.33
C GLY A 41 -16.21 1.83 -6.44
N GLU A 42 -16.85 2.12 -7.56
CA GLU A 42 -17.48 3.41 -7.83
C GLU A 42 -18.98 3.39 -7.46
N THR A 43 -19.50 2.18 -7.26
CA THR A 43 -20.88 1.93 -6.85
C THR A 43 -21.05 1.97 -5.34
N LYS A 44 -22.22 2.43 -4.90
CA LYS A 44 -22.54 2.56 -3.48
C LYS A 44 -22.38 1.21 -2.78
N PHE A 45 -21.55 1.19 -1.74
CA PHE A 45 -21.21 -0.02 -1.00
C PHE A 45 -21.37 0.20 0.51
N SER A 46 -21.76 -0.85 1.23
CA SER A 46 -21.73 -0.88 2.69
C SER A 46 -21.44 -2.31 3.14
N TYR A 47 -20.60 -2.45 4.16
CA TYR A 47 -20.28 -3.74 4.75
C TYR A 47 -21.48 -4.38 5.46
N GLY A 48 -22.40 -3.57 5.98
CA GLY A 48 -23.60 -4.05 6.69
C GLY A 48 -23.33 -4.70 8.05
N HIS A 49 -22.10 -4.63 8.56
CA HIS A 49 -21.67 -5.08 9.87
C HIS A 49 -20.40 -4.31 10.31
N TYR A 50 -20.13 -4.30 11.61
CA TYR A 50 -18.81 -3.98 12.14
C TYR A 50 -17.90 -5.21 12.04
N GLY A 51 -16.64 -4.98 11.69
CA GLY A 51 -15.56 -5.96 11.87
C GLY A 51 -14.82 -5.70 13.17
N ILE A 52 -14.46 -6.77 13.88
CA ILE A 52 -13.59 -6.74 15.07
C ILE A 52 -12.41 -7.66 14.81
N HIS A 53 -11.20 -7.12 14.86
CA HIS A 53 -9.97 -7.89 14.85
C HIS A 53 -9.48 -8.14 16.27
N LEU A 54 -9.14 -9.37 16.64
CA LEU A 54 -8.59 -9.67 17.97
C LEU A 54 -7.06 -9.69 18.00
N GLY A 55 -6.44 -10.03 16.87
CA GLY A 55 -4.99 -10.18 16.69
C GLY A 55 -4.41 -9.20 15.70
N GLN A 56 -5.17 -8.20 15.26
CA GLN A 56 -4.71 -7.17 14.33
C GLN A 56 -5.16 -5.79 14.80
N ALA A 57 -4.25 -4.82 14.75
CA ALA A 57 -4.56 -3.40 14.75
C ALA A 57 -4.49 -2.91 13.30
N ASP A 58 -5.50 -2.17 12.86
CA ASP A 58 -5.51 -1.58 11.53
C ASP A 58 -4.81 -0.23 11.54
N VAL A 59 -4.00 0.01 10.51
CA VAL A 59 -3.30 1.28 10.29
C VAL A 59 -3.64 1.75 8.89
N LEU A 60 -4.76 2.45 8.79
CA LEU A 60 -5.45 2.73 7.54
C LEU A 60 -5.14 4.13 7.02
N THR A 61 -4.52 4.22 5.85
CA THR A 61 -4.43 5.49 5.10
C THR A 61 -5.45 5.46 3.97
N PHE A 62 -6.40 6.40 4.00
CA PHE A 62 -7.49 6.52 3.01
C PHE A 62 -7.02 7.36 1.83
N LEU A 63 -6.94 6.76 0.65
CA LEU A 63 -6.43 7.32 -0.59
C LEU A 63 -7.58 7.57 -1.55
N GLY A 64 -7.95 8.82 -1.75
CA GLY A 64 -9.05 9.20 -2.63
C GLY A 64 -9.16 10.72 -2.75
N PRO A 65 -10.18 11.22 -3.48
CA PRO A 65 -10.38 12.65 -3.68
C PRO A 65 -10.54 13.39 -2.34
N SER A 66 -9.88 14.53 -2.18
CA SER A 66 -9.95 15.36 -0.96
C SER A 66 -11.34 15.97 -0.74
N THR A 67 -12.17 16.03 -1.79
CA THR A 67 -13.58 16.42 -1.72
C THR A 67 -14.50 15.28 -1.26
N GLY A 68 -13.98 14.05 -1.19
CA GLY A 68 -14.68 12.89 -0.69
C GLY A 68 -14.96 12.98 0.81
N THR A 69 -15.81 12.08 1.30
CA THR A 69 -16.17 12.04 2.73
C THR A 69 -16.27 10.59 3.15
N VAL A 70 -15.43 10.20 4.11
CA VAL A 70 -15.46 8.90 4.77
C VAL A 70 -16.04 9.09 6.15
N THR A 71 -17.00 8.24 6.52
CA THR A 71 -17.56 8.21 7.87
C THR A 71 -17.18 6.88 8.51
N GLY A 72 -16.45 6.95 9.62
CA GLY A 72 -16.12 5.79 10.43
C GLY A 72 -17.03 5.68 11.65
N HIS A 73 -17.49 4.46 11.88
CA HIS A 73 -18.29 4.10 13.05
C HIS A 73 -17.48 3.16 13.91
N PHE A 74 -17.38 3.45 15.21
CA PHE A 74 -16.53 2.70 16.13
C PHE A 74 -17.28 2.30 17.40
N ILE A 75 -16.96 1.12 17.92
CA ILE A 75 -17.43 0.65 19.22
C ILE A 75 -16.26 -0.01 19.96
N ASP A 76 -16.01 0.39 21.20
CA ASP A 76 -15.01 -0.29 22.03
C ASP A 76 -15.58 -1.59 22.61
N CYS A 77 -15.22 -2.73 22.00
CA CYS A 77 -15.66 -4.06 22.43
C CYS A 77 -14.63 -4.77 23.32
N ARG A 78 -13.72 -4.05 23.97
CA ARG A 78 -12.65 -4.65 24.77
C ARG A 78 -13.07 -4.86 26.22
N GLU A 79 -12.96 -6.09 26.70
CA GLU A 79 -13.13 -6.46 28.11
C GLU A 79 -12.14 -5.68 28.98
N GLY A 80 -12.65 -5.00 30.00
CA GLY A 80 -11.81 -4.26 30.96
C GLY A 80 -11.24 -2.93 30.43
N SER A 81 -11.57 -2.52 29.21
CA SER A 81 -11.22 -1.18 28.71
C SER A 81 -11.90 -0.08 29.54
N PRO A 82 -11.22 1.05 29.83
CA PRO A 82 -11.84 2.20 30.49
C PRO A 82 -12.94 2.84 29.65
N THR A 83 -12.97 2.57 28.34
CA THR A 83 -13.95 3.09 27.39
C THR A 83 -14.83 1.99 26.80
N ALA A 84 -14.90 0.82 27.43
CA ALA A 84 -15.74 -0.29 26.98
C ALA A 84 -17.19 0.15 26.75
N GLY A 85 -17.75 -0.22 25.60
CA GLY A 85 -19.11 0.13 25.17
C GLY A 85 -19.27 1.55 24.60
N VAL A 86 -18.22 2.39 24.64
CA VAL A 86 -18.29 3.71 23.99
C VAL A 86 -18.46 3.54 22.49
N ARG A 87 -19.43 4.27 21.93
CA ARG A 87 -19.69 4.39 20.50
C ARG A 87 -19.32 5.79 20.03
N GLU A 88 -18.68 5.88 18.88
CA GLU A 88 -18.43 7.16 18.24
C GLU A 88 -18.48 7.08 16.73
N GLU A 89 -18.90 8.19 16.12
CA GLU A 89 -18.96 8.39 14.68
C GLU A 89 -18.09 9.60 14.36
N HIS A 90 -17.20 9.44 13.38
CA HIS A 90 -16.32 10.51 12.92
C HIS A 90 -16.35 10.58 11.40
N THR A 91 -16.23 11.79 10.87
CA THR A 91 -16.24 12.01 9.42
C THR A 91 -15.01 12.82 9.02
N TRP A 92 -14.34 12.40 7.95
CA TRP A 92 -13.13 13.05 7.45
C TRP A 92 -13.03 12.98 5.92
N ALA A 93 -12.16 13.80 5.36
CA ALA A 93 -11.75 13.70 3.96
C ALA A 93 -10.60 12.68 3.80
N PRO A 94 -10.60 11.85 2.74
CA PRO A 94 -9.44 11.05 2.37
C PRO A 94 -8.18 11.91 2.16
N GLY A 95 -7.01 11.31 2.38
CA GLY A 95 -5.74 11.97 2.13
C GLY A 95 -4.54 11.20 2.69
N SER A 96 -3.36 11.54 2.15
CA SER A 96 -2.09 10.87 2.48
C SER A 96 -1.47 11.30 3.82
N ALA A 97 -1.96 12.39 4.42
CA ALA A 97 -1.31 13.04 5.57
C ALA A 97 -1.40 12.22 6.87
N ARG A 98 -2.43 11.41 7.04
CA ARG A 98 -2.70 10.71 8.29
C ARG A 98 -3.13 9.26 8.03
N ALA A 99 -2.79 8.38 8.97
CA ALA A 99 -3.32 7.03 9.06
C ALA A 99 -4.20 6.91 10.31
N LEU A 100 -5.34 6.23 10.20
CA LEU A 100 -6.19 5.88 11.33
C LEU A 100 -5.66 4.60 11.98
N TYR A 101 -5.33 4.67 13.26
CA TYR A 101 -4.95 3.51 14.06
C TYR A 101 -6.15 2.99 14.84
N ILE A 102 -6.58 1.76 14.54
CA ILE A 102 -7.69 1.08 15.20
C ILE A 102 -7.12 -0.08 16.02
N PRO A 103 -7.14 0.00 17.36
CA PRO A 103 -6.62 -1.07 18.21
C PRO A 103 -7.38 -2.40 18.03
N PRO A 104 -6.76 -3.55 18.32
CA PRO A 104 -7.46 -4.82 18.36
C PRO A 104 -8.62 -4.76 19.37
N GLY A 105 -9.78 -5.31 19.02
CA GLY A 105 -11.00 -5.33 19.82
C GLY A 105 -11.90 -4.09 19.67
N VAL A 106 -11.51 -3.07 18.91
CA VAL A 106 -12.40 -1.97 18.54
C VAL A 106 -13.17 -2.37 17.28
N ALA A 107 -14.50 -2.51 17.41
CA ALA A 107 -15.38 -2.78 16.29
C ALA A 107 -15.43 -1.55 15.39
N HIS A 108 -15.32 -1.75 14.07
CA HIS A 108 -15.37 -0.64 13.14
C HIS A 108 -16.06 -1.00 11.81
N THR A 109 -16.64 0.02 11.19
CA THR A 109 -17.12 -0.03 9.80
C THR A 109 -17.02 1.36 9.20
N PHE A 110 -17.10 1.46 7.88
CA PHE A 110 -16.98 2.71 7.16
C PHE A 110 -18.05 2.86 6.09
N ASP A 111 -18.54 4.08 5.94
CA ASP A 111 -19.34 4.54 4.81
C ASP A 111 -18.55 5.55 3.98
N GLY A 112 -18.95 5.76 2.72
CA GLY A 112 -18.32 6.75 1.85
C GLY A 112 -16.97 6.30 1.27
N LEU A 113 -16.77 4.99 1.14
CA LEU A 113 -15.54 4.40 0.58
C LEU A 113 -15.55 4.33 -0.95
N GLU A 114 -16.62 4.77 -1.62
CA GLU A 114 -16.64 4.86 -3.07
C GLU A 114 -15.51 5.77 -3.56
N TYR A 115 -14.76 5.34 -4.57
CA TYR A 115 -13.57 6.02 -5.08
C TYR A 115 -12.41 6.18 -4.07
N VAL A 116 -12.50 5.53 -2.91
CA VAL A 116 -11.42 5.50 -1.91
C VAL A 116 -10.74 4.15 -1.96
N ASN A 117 -9.42 4.14 -2.01
CA ASN A 117 -8.60 2.96 -1.74
C ASN A 117 -7.99 3.12 -0.36
N THR A 118 -7.65 2.04 0.32
CA THR A 118 -7.05 2.10 1.66
C THR A 118 -5.77 1.27 1.70
N ILE A 119 -4.67 1.88 2.12
CA ILE A 119 -3.48 1.11 2.51
C ILE A 119 -3.62 0.75 3.98
N ASN A 120 -3.59 -0.54 4.28
CA ASN A 120 -3.48 -1.03 5.65
C ASN A 120 -2.08 -1.60 5.89
N SER A 121 -1.28 -0.91 6.70
CA SER A 121 0.07 -1.35 7.10
C SER A 121 0.10 -2.10 8.43
N TYR A 122 -1.07 -2.56 8.89
CA TYR A 122 -1.43 -3.28 10.11
C TYR A 122 -0.33 -3.81 11.05
N GLU A 123 -0.67 -3.87 12.33
CA GLU A 123 0.13 -4.50 13.38
C GLU A 123 -0.53 -5.79 13.86
N LEU A 124 0.23 -6.88 13.98
CA LEU A 124 -0.25 -8.16 14.46
C LEU A 124 0.11 -8.38 15.94
N PHE A 125 -0.82 -9.02 16.65
CA PHE A 125 -0.74 -9.37 18.06
C PHE A 125 -1.08 -10.85 18.23
N LEU A 126 -0.27 -11.53 19.03
CA LEU A 126 -0.43 -12.92 19.40
C LEU A 126 -1.04 -13.04 20.80
N PRO A 127 -1.73 -14.14 21.09
CA PRO A 127 -2.22 -14.38 22.43
C PRO A 127 -1.09 -14.62 23.42
N ASP A 128 -1.44 -14.70 24.71
CA ASP A 128 -0.49 -15.14 25.73
C ASP A 128 0.05 -16.54 25.37
N PRO A 129 1.38 -16.74 25.35
CA PRO A 129 1.97 -18.02 24.96
C PRO A 129 1.52 -19.20 25.83
N GLU A 130 1.26 -19.00 27.13
CA GLU A 130 0.79 -20.06 28.02
C GLU A 130 -0.64 -20.45 27.64
N GLU A 131 -1.53 -19.46 27.47
CA GLU A 131 -2.93 -19.71 27.05
C GLU A 131 -3.01 -20.37 25.67
N TRP A 132 -2.13 -19.96 24.74
CA TRP A 132 -2.15 -20.48 23.38
C TRP A 132 -1.64 -21.93 23.29
N VAL A 133 -0.55 -22.26 23.99
CA VAL A 133 0.03 -23.63 24.00
C VAL A 133 -0.91 -24.63 24.67
N HIS A 134 -1.66 -24.19 25.69
CA HIS A 134 -2.61 -25.05 26.39
C HIS A 134 -3.96 -25.19 25.67
N GLY A 135 -4.14 -24.53 24.51
CA GLY A 135 -5.34 -24.64 23.69
C GLY A 135 -6.59 -24.09 24.39
N THR A 136 -6.41 -23.14 25.31
CA THR A 136 -7.52 -22.55 26.07
C THR A 136 -8.20 -21.40 25.32
N LEU A 137 -7.72 -21.08 24.12
CA LEU A 137 -8.20 -19.98 23.29
C LEU A 137 -8.82 -20.51 21.99
N ASP A 138 -9.98 -19.96 21.64
CA ASP A 138 -10.68 -20.22 20.37
C ASP A 138 -10.15 -19.34 19.22
N TRP A 139 -9.16 -18.47 19.48
CA TRP A 139 -8.56 -17.61 18.45
C TRP A 139 -7.70 -18.41 17.46
N GLN A 140 -7.91 -18.16 16.18
CA GLN A 140 -7.07 -18.68 15.10
C GLN A 140 -6.69 -17.55 14.13
N PRO A 141 -5.45 -17.52 13.60
CA PRO A 141 -5.03 -16.49 12.66
C PRO A 141 -5.94 -16.36 11.43
N ASP A 142 -6.48 -17.48 10.93
CA ASP A 142 -7.34 -17.52 9.74
C ASP A 142 -8.79 -17.07 10.03
N ALA A 143 -9.14 -16.83 11.30
CA ALA A 143 -10.47 -16.45 11.77
C ALA A 143 -10.39 -15.28 12.78
N ASP A 144 -9.51 -14.32 12.50
CA ASP A 144 -9.27 -13.16 13.38
C ASP A 144 -10.42 -12.13 13.42
N ILE A 145 -11.32 -12.17 12.43
CA ILE A 145 -12.41 -11.22 12.27
C ILE A 145 -13.69 -11.77 12.89
N ILE A 146 -14.31 -10.96 13.74
CA ILE A 146 -15.65 -11.17 14.27
C ILE A 146 -16.59 -10.12 13.67
N ASN A 147 -17.73 -10.56 13.14
CA ASN A 147 -18.73 -9.67 12.56
C ASN A 147 -19.85 -9.39 13.57
N LEU A 148 -20.09 -8.10 13.83
CA LEU A 148 -21.10 -7.59 14.75
C LEU A 148 -22.18 -6.81 13.98
N PRO A 149 -23.49 -7.07 14.19
CA PRO A 149 -24.56 -6.33 13.52
C PRO A 149 -24.50 -4.83 13.79
N LEU A 150 -24.89 -4.01 12.81
CA LEU A 150 -24.88 -2.55 12.94
C LEU A 150 -25.89 -2.05 14.00
N ASP A 151 -26.97 -2.78 14.19
CA ASP A 151 -28.08 -2.47 15.09
C ASP A 151 -27.98 -3.17 16.45
N VAL A 152 -26.82 -3.73 16.79
CA VAL A 152 -26.61 -4.38 18.10
C VAL A 152 -26.92 -3.41 19.24
N ALA A 153 -27.74 -3.86 20.20
CA ALA A 153 -28.08 -3.08 21.39
C ALA A 153 -26.92 -3.09 22.40
N ASP A 154 -26.81 -2.05 23.24
CA ASP A 154 -25.71 -1.94 24.21
C ASP A 154 -25.71 -3.07 25.25
N GLU A 155 -26.89 -3.56 25.62
CA GLU A 155 -27.05 -4.72 26.52
C GLU A 155 -26.62 -6.05 25.91
N ASP A 156 -26.59 -6.13 24.58
CA ASP A 156 -26.18 -7.30 23.80
C ASP A 156 -24.75 -7.18 23.25
N LEU A 157 -24.04 -6.08 23.58
CA LEU A 157 -22.71 -5.82 23.05
C LEU A 157 -21.70 -6.82 23.63
N PRO A 158 -21.09 -7.69 22.80
CA PRO A 158 -20.09 -8.62 23.28
C PRO A 158 -18.79 -7.90 23.60
N LEU A 159 -18.18 -8.27 24.74
CA LEU A 159 -16.85 -7.82 25.11
C LEU A 159 -15.85 -8.96 24.93
N TYR A 160 -14.71 -8.64 24.34
CA TYR A 160 -13.65 -9.59 24.00
C TYR A 160 -12.35 -9.21 24.68
N ARG A 161 -11.49 -10.20 24.91
CA ARG A 161 -10.09 -9.99 25.30
C ARG A 161 -9.22 -10.09 24.04
N PRO A 162 -8.73 -8.98 23.48
CA PRO A 162 -7.86 -9.03 22.31
C PRO A 162 -6.47 -9.54 22.69
N ASN A 163 -5.76 -10.01 21.68
CA ASN A 163 -4.35 -10.36 21.81
C ASN A 163 -3.52 -9.12 22.15
N SER A 164 -2.55 -9.29 23.04
CA SER A 164 -1.76 -8.18 23.59
C SER A 164 -0.27 -8.27 23.28
N HIS A 165 0.23 -9.43 22.83
CA HIS A 165 1.66 -9.62 22.57
C HIS A 165 2.00 -9.25 21.14
N ALA A 166 2.71 -8.13 20.95
CA ALA A 166 3.15 -7.71 19.61
C ALA A 166 3.93 -8.82 18.89
N ALA A 167 3.52 -9.12 17.66
CA ALA A 167 4.14 -10.15 16.86
C ALA A 167 5.55 -9.75 16.40
N SER A 168 6.46 -10.71 16.37
CA SER A 168 7.80 -10.52 15.80
C SER A 168 7.77 -10.51 14.27
N GLU A 169 8.83 -10.00 13.63
CA GLU A 169 8.98 -10.04 12.15
C GLU A 169 8.85 -11.46 11.57
N LEU A 170 9.26 -12.49 12.33
CA LEU A 170 9.08 -13.89 11.91
C LEU A 170 7.61 -14.27 11.71
N TRP A 171 6.70 -13.70 12.50
CA TRP A 171 5.27 -13.99 12.33
C TRP A 171 4.71 -13.36 11.06
N TYR A 172 5.06 -12.10 10.77
CA TYR A 172 4.71 -11.45 9.52
C TYR A 172 5.23 -12.22 8.30
N ASP A 173 6.44 -12.77 8.41
CA ASP A 173 7.03 -13.62 7.39
C ASP A 173 6.21 -14.89 7.12
N MET A 174 5.70 -15.52 8.19
CA MET A 174 4.84 -16.70 8.10
C MET A 174 3.48 -16.34 7.47
N VAL A 175 2.85 -15.26 7.91
CA VAL A 175 1.58 -14.77 7.35
C VAL A 175 1.73 -14.46 5.86
N ALA A 176 2.79 -13.77 5.46
CA ALA A 176 3.05 -13.47 4.05
C ALA A 176 3.28 -14.73 3.20
N ALA A 177 3.98 -15.73 3.74
CA ALA A 177 4.17 -17.02 3.07
C ALA A 177 2.84 -17.78 2.91
N GLN A 178 2.01 -17.80 3.96
CA GLN A 178 0.70 -18.42 3.95
C GLN A 178 -0.24 -17.73 2.95
N GLN A 179 -0.35 -16.40 2.98
CA GLN A 179 -1.16 -15.63 2.04
C GLN A 179 -0.73 -15.88 0.59
N ARG A 180 0.58 -15.89 0.31
CA ARG A 180 1.11 -16.18 -1.03
C ARG A 180 0.71 -17.59 -1.52
N ALA A 181 0.66 -18.56 -0.61
CA ALA A 181 0.30 -19.94 -0.93
C ALA A 181 -1.21 -20.19 -1.04
N MET A 182 -2.03 -19.39 -0.34
CA MET A 182 -3.46 -19.65 -0.15
C MET A 182 -4.36 -18.74 -0.98
N ILE A 183 -4.02 -17.46 -1.16
CA ILE A 183 -4.85 -16.51 -1.93
C ILE A 183 -5.16 -17.03 -3.35
N PRO A 184 -4.19 -17.58 -4.12
CA PRO A 184 -4.47 -18.11 -5.46
C PRO A 184 -5.41 -19.33 -5.48
N LYS A 185 -5.67 -19.94 -4.32
CA LYS A 185 -6.54 -21.13 -4.17
C LYS A 185 -7.93 -20.77 -3.64
N VAL A 186 -8.19 -19.50 -3.31
CA VAL A 186 -9.48 -19.05 -2.81
C VAL A 186 -10.51 -19.16 -3.94
N ALA A 187 -11.56 -19.94 -3.71
CA ALA A 187 -12.63 -20.20 -4.69
C ALA A 187 -13.93 -19.42 -4.39
N TYR A 188 -14.03 -18.80 -3.22
CA TYR A 188 -15.24 -18.14 -2.73
C TYR A 188 -14.92 -16.73 -2.25
N GLU A 189 -15.85 -15.80 -2.44
CA GLU A 189 -15.81 -14.48 -1.80
C GLU A 189 -15.77 -14.62 -0.29
N TYR A 190 -15.30 -13.57 0.39
CA TYR A 190 -15.37 -13.50 1.85
C TYR A 190 -16.82 -13.73 2.32
N PRO A 191 -17.06 -14.61 3.30
CA PRO A 191 -18.41 -15.00 3.68
C PRO A 191 -19.20 -13.83 4.27
N VAL A 192 -20.46 -13.70 3.85
CA VAL A 192 -21.41 -12.80 4.49
C VAL A 192 -22.30 -13.61 5.42
N THR A 193 -22.32 -13.27 6.70
CA THR A 193 -23.23 -13.86 7.67
C THR A 193 -24.53 -13.06 7.72
N ARG A 194 -25.68 -13.73 7.66
CA ARG A 194 -27.00 -13.11 7.81
C ARG A 194 -27.88 -13.93 8.73
N ASP A 195 -28.65 -13.25 9.56
CA ASP A 195 -29.70 -13.88 10.37
C ASP A 195 -30.96 -14.00 9.53
N VAL A 196 -31.41 -15.23 9.28
CA VAL A 196 -32.59 -15.54 8.46
C VAL A 196 -33.67 -16.14 9.36
N ARG A 197 -34.85 -15.50 9.34
CA ARG A 197 -36.04 -16.05 10.00
C ARG A 197 -36.63 -17.16 9.11
N LEU A 198 -36.63 -18.38 9.65
CA LEU A 198 -37.22 -19.54 9.00
C LEU A 198 -38.75 -19.53 9.13
N ALA A 199 -39.42 -20.37 8.34
CA ALA A 199 -40.87 -20.46 8.31
C ALA A 199 -41.51 -20.87 9.65
N ASP A 200 -40.75 -21.54 10.52
CA ASP A 200 -41.15 -21.92 11.88
C ASP A 200 -40.96 -20.78 12.91
N GLY A 201 -40.52 -19.60 12.46
CA GLY A 201 -40.27 -18.43 13.30
C GLY A 201 -38.89 -18.43 13.96
N THR A 202 -38.11 -19.51 13.85
CA THR A 202 -36.74 -19.56 14.40
C THR A 202 -35.80 -18.69 13.56
N VAL A 203 -34.86 -18.01 14.23
CA VAL A 203 -33.80 -17.25 13.56
C VAL A 203 -32.57 -18.12 13.50
N ARG A 204 -32.02 -18.31 12.30
CA ARG A 204 -30.74 -19.01 12.11
C ARG A 204 -29.75 -18.10 11.39
N ARG A 205 -28.53 -18.06 11.91
CA ARG A 205 -27.40 -17.46 11.21
C ARG A 205 -26.98 -18.37 10.07
N VAL A 206 -27.05 -17.86 8.85
CA VAL A 206 -26.57 -18.54 7.65
C VAL A 206 -25.32 -17.83 7.13
N GLU A 207 -24.36 -18.62 6.68
CA GLU A 207 -23.16 -18.14 6.02
C GLU A 207 -23.37 -18.26 4.50
N LEU A 208 -23.37 -17.13 3.82
CA LEU A 208 -23.50 -17.05 2.37
C LEU A 208 -22.12 -16.88 1.76
N ARG A 209 -21.72 -17.83 0.93
CA ARG A 209 -20.47 -17.79 0.15
C ARG A 209 -20.81 -17.75 -1.33
N ARG A 210 -20.33 -16.73 -2.04
CA ARG A 210 -20.45 -16.66 -3.49
C ARG A 210 -19.21 -17.26 -4.12
N LEU A 211 -19.39 -18.13 -5.12
CA LEU A 211 -18.26 -18.65 -5.90
C LEU A 211 -17.63 -17.48 -6.66
N LEU A 212 -16.31 -17.31 -6.52
CA LEU A 212 -15.57 -16.34 -7.32
C LEU A 212 -15.62 -16.78 -8.77
N GLN A 213 -15.84 -15.84 -9.68
CA GLN A 213 -15.60 -16.12 -11.09
C GLN A 213 -14.12 -16.41 -11.27
N ARG A 214 -13.82 -17.45 -12.05
CA ARG A 214 -12.44 -17.79 -12.37
C ARG A 214 -11.83 -16.63 -13.14
N ASP A 215 -10.86 -15.97 -12.53
CA ASP A 215 -10.10 -14.92 -13.21
C ASP A 215 -9.16 -15.58 -14.23
N GLU A 216 -9.42 -15.33 -15.52
CA GLU A 216 -8.62 -15.86 -16.63
C GLU A 216 -7.44 -14.95 -17.01
N ARG A 217 -7.30 -13.77 -16.36
CA ARG A 217 -6.18 -12.87 -16.62
C ARG A 217 -4.85 -13.55 -16.33
N LYS A 218 -3.84 -13.23 -17.14
CA LYS A 218 -2.50 -13.82 -16.99
C LYS A 218 -1.79 -13.18 -15.81
N ASN A 219 -0.93 -13.95 -15.15
CA ASN A 219 -0.06 -13.41 -14.11
C ASN A 219 0.96 -12.40 -14.64
N TRP A 220 1.30 -12.49 -15.94
CA TRP A 220 2.25 -11.62 -16.62
C TRP A 220 1.72 -11.22 -18.00
N GLU A 221 1.69 -9.91 -18.26
CA GLU A 221 1.31 -9.31 -19.54
C GLU A 221 2.44 -8.38 -20.00
N PRO A 222 3.31 -8.82 -20.93
CA PRO A 222 4.45 -8.03 -21.36
C PRO A 222 4.02 -6.83 -22.22
N LEU A 223 4.70 -5.69 -22.04
CA LEU A 223 4.77 -4.63 -23.05
C LEU A 223 5.87 -5.03 -24.04
N ALA A 224 5.48 -5.64 -25.15
CA ALA A 224 6.38 -6.34 -26.07
C ALA A 224 7.48 -5.44 -26.67
N GLU A 225 7.23 -4.14 -26.73
CA GLU A 225 8.10 -3.12 -27.29
C GLU A 225 9.32 -2.79 -26.41
N VAL A 226 9.26 -3.08 -25.10
CA VAL A 226 10.38 -2.86 -24.16
C VAL A 226 10.59 -4.12 -23.32
N PHE A 227 11.70 -4.80 -23.55
CA PHE A 227 11.99 -6.10 -22.96
C PHE A 227 11.96 -6.08 -21.42
N GLY A 228 11.16 -6.95 -20.84
CA GLY A 228 11.04 -7.10 -19.39
C GLY A 228 10.13 -6.07 -18.72
N VAL A 229 9.53 -5.13 -19.46
CA VAL A 229 8.44 -4.28 -18.94
C VAL A 229 7.12 -5.01 -19.12
N GLY A 230 6.24 -4.91 -18.14
CA GLY A 230 4.91 -5.54 -18.24
C GLY A 230 4.12 -5.48 -16.95
N TRP A 231 2.86 -5.90 -17.03
CA TRP A 231 1.96 -5.97 -15.90
C TRP A 231 2.06 -7.31 -15.20
N VAL A 232 2.19 -7.27 -13.88
CA VAL A 232 2.17 -8.46 -13.01
C VAL A 232 0.95 -8.39 -12.10
N ARG A 233 0.20 -9.48 -12.03
CA ARG A 233 -0.97 -9.58 -11.16
C ARG A 233 -0.57 -9.70 -9.69
N HIS A 234 -1.27 -8.98 -8.81
CA HIS A 234 -1.17 -9.18 -7.36
C HIS A 234 -1.92 -10.45 -6.93
N PRO A 235 -1.59 -11.03 -5.76
CA PRO A 235 -2.52 -11.91 -5.07
C PRO A 235 -3.73 -11.08 -4.59
N VAL A 236 -4.90 -11.32 -5.18
CA VAL A 236 -6.14 -10.56 -4.91
C VAL A 236 -7.18 -11.46 -4.23
N ILE A 237 -7.86 -10.92 -3.22
CA ILE A 237 -9.11 -11.48 -2.68
C ILE A 237 -10.24 -10.51 -2.96
N SER A 238 -11.28 -10.96 -3.64
CA SER A 238 -12.49 -10.17 -3.86
C SER A 238 -13.48 -10.32 -2.70
N SER A 239 -14.06 -9.21 -2.28
CA SER A 239 -15.15 -9.12 -1.30
C SER A 239 -16.48 -8.68 -1.92
N GLY A 240 -16.49 -8.41 -3.22
CA GLY A 240 -17.65 -8.03 -4.01
C GLY A 240 -17.27 -7.80 -5.48
N PRO A 241 -18.20 -7.31 -6.32
CA PRO A 241 -17.97 -7.09 -7.74
C PRO A 241 -16.86 -6.06 -8.04
N GLU A 242 -16.73 -5.05 -7.20
CA GLU A 242 -15.79 -3.93 -7.38
C GLU A 242 -14.91 -3.71 -6.14
N SER A 243 -14.96 -4.62 -5.17
CA SER A 243 -14.26 -4.49 -3.90
C SER A 243 -13.42 -5.71 -3.57
N GLY A 244 -12.31 -5.48 -2.89
CA GLY A 244 -11.38 -6.52 -2.51
C GLY A 244 -10.11 -5.94 -1.95
N PHE A 245 -9.07 -6.76 -1.88
CA PHE A 245 -7.75 -6.28 -1.56
C PHE A 245 -6.66 -7.02 -2.33
N SER A 246 -5.60 -6.28 -2.62
CA SER A 246 -4.33 -6.81 -3.13
C SER A 246 -3.35 -6.97 -1.98
N ALA A 247 -2.80 -8.16 -1.83
CA ALA A 247 -1.83 -8.48 -0.80
C ALA A 247 -0.41 -8.07 -1.23
N LEU A 248 0.18 -7.11 -0.53
CA LEU A 248 1.53 -6.59 -0.80
C LEU A 248 2.54 -7.37 0.06
N LEU A 249 2.94 -8.56 -0.42
CA LEU A 249 3.62 -9.59 0.38
C LEU A 249 5.15 -9.62 0.30
N ASP A 250 5.74 -8.75 -0.52
CA ASP A 250 7.18 -8.79 -0.79
C ASP A 250 7.97 -8.06 0.29
N ARG A 251 9.12 -8.60 0.72
CA ARG A 251 9.98 -7.99 1.75
C ARG A 251 10.85 -6.85 1.22
N HIS A 252 10.21 -5.93 0.53
CA HIS A 252 10.83 -4.71 0.03
C HIS A 252 10.23 -3.50 0.77
N PRO A 253 10.95 -2.38 0.83
CA PRO A 253 10.39 -1.14 1.34
C PRO A 253 9.07 -0.81 0.65
N LEU A 254 8.09 -0.37 1.41
CA LEU A 254 6.83 0.15 0.87
C LEU A 254 6.89 1.66 0.91
N TYR A 255 6.46 2.29 -0.18
CA TYR A 255 6.08 3.68 -0.15
C TYR A 255 4.95 3.90 -1.16
N PHE A 256 4.22 4.99 -0.99
CA PHE A 256 3.36 5.48 -2.05
C PHE A 256 3.67 6.93 -2.37
N ILE A 257 3.31 7.32 -3.58
CA ILE A 257 3.36 8.70 -4.05
C ILE A 257 1.91 9.17 -4.16
N ASP A 258 1.60 10.22 -3.43
CA ASP A 258 0.42 11.05 -3.64
C ASP A 258 0.76 12.05 -4.75
N HIS A 259 0.14 11.93 -5.91
CA HIS A 259 0.40 12.84 -7.03
C HIS A 259 -0.40 14.15 -6.92
N GLY A 260 -1.18 14.35 -5.86
CA GLY A 260 -2.02 15.53 -5.69
C GLY A 260 -3.19 15.54 -6.66
N GLU A 261 -3.93 16.64 -6.66
CA GLU A 261 -5.09 16.85 -7.55
C GLU A 261 -4.78 17.85 -8.67
N THR A 262 -3.65 18.54 -8.57
CA THR A 262 -3.20 19.45 -9.63
C THR A 262 -2.33 18.72 -10.65
N GLY A 263 -2.75 18.78 -11.92
CA GLY A 263 -1.98 18.19 -13.02
C GLY A 263 -0.57 18.76 -13.08
N TYR A 264 0.41 17.88 -13.15
CA TYR A 264 1.80 18.25 -13.38
C TYR A 264 2.49 17.20 -14.25
N THR A 265 3.41 17.66 -15.09
CA THR A 265 4.14 16.83 -16.03
C THR A 265 5.61 16.72 -15.63
N HIS A 266 6.18 15.53 -15.74
CA HIS A 266 7.62 15.35 -15.63
C HIS A 266 8.31 15.77 -16.94
N ASP A 267 9.35 16.60 -16.85
CA ASP A 267 10.15 17.04 -18.00
C ASP A 267 11.35 16.10 -18.27
N ALA A 268 11.54 15.08 -17.43
CA ALA A 268 12.60 14.10 -17.51
C ALA A 268 12.08 12.68 -17.24
N TYR A 269 12.73 11.71 -17.88
CA TYR A 269 12.67 10.31 -17.51
C TYR A 269 13.43 10.10 -16.20
N GLY A 270 12.82 9.39 -15.25
CA GLY A 270 13.54 8.77 -14.13
C GLY A 270 14.16 7.46 -14.60
N ILE A 271 15.48 7.33 -14.51
CA ILE A 271 16.18 6.06 -14.82
C ILE A 271 16.87 5.56 -13.56
N HIS A 272 16.40 4.44 -13.02
CA HIS A 272 17.06 3.76 -11.90
C HIS A 272 18.00 2.67 -12.39
N LEU A 273 19.25 2.66 -11.94
CA LEU A 273 20.20 1.59 -12.34
C LEU A 273 20.19 0.38 -11.42
N GLY A 274 19.72 0.52 -10.17
CA GLY A 274 19.64 -0.58 -9.22
C GLY A 274 18.27 -0.75 -8.61
N GLN A 275 17.23 -0.16 -9.19
CA GLN A 275 15.86 -0.35 -8.75
C GLN A 275 15.02 -0.94 -9.88
N GLU A 276 14.34 -2.05 -9.59
CA GLU A 276 13.20 -2.53 -10.36
C GLU A 276 11.95 -1.96 -9.71
N ASP A 277 11.23 -1.13 -10.43
CA ASP A 277 10.00 -0.54 -9.95
C ASP A 277 8.82 -1.51 -10.11
N ARG A 278 7.95 -1.50 -9.10
CA ARG A 278 6.75 -2.33 -9.02
C ARG A 278 5.57 -1.43 -8.67
N LEU A 279 5.10 -0.70 -9.67
CA LEU A 279 4.19 0.43 -9.50
C LEU A 279 2.74 -0.04 -9.63
N THR A 280 2.02 0.00 -8.53
CA THR A 280 0.56 -0.20 -8.50
C THR A 280 -0.11 1.15 -8.53
N PHE A 281 -1.08 1.35 -9.42
CA PHE A 281 -1.77 2.64 -9.59
C PHE A 281 -3.18 2.53 -9.02
N ALA A 282 -3.48 3.34 -8.01
CA ALA A 282 -4.78 3.39 -7.35
C ALA A 282 -5.42 4.77 -7.53
N GLY A 283 -6.60 4.83 -8.14
CA GLY A 283 -7.29 6.07 -8.49
C GLY A 283 -8.56 5.78 -9.29
N PRO A 284 -9.18 6.79 -9.91
CA PRO A 284 -10.36 6.63 -10.77
C PRO A 284 -10.10 5.62 -11.89
N ARG A 285 -11.06 4.72 -12.17
CA ARG A 285 -10.87 3.61 -13.11
C ARG A 285 -10.99 4.03 -14.58
N ASP A 286 -11.57 5.19 -14.82
CA ASP A 286 -11.75 5.80 -16.14
C ASP A 286 -10.66 6.81 -16.49
N GLN A 287 -9.74 7.10 -15.58
CA GLN A 287 -8.62 8.00 -15.82
C GLN A 287 -7.54 7.32 -16.66
N GLU A 288 -7.27 7.87 -17.85
CA GLU A 288 -6.18 7.40 -18.72
C GLU A 288 -4.85 8.05 -18.31
N VAL A 289 -3.86 7.22 -17.98
CA VAL A 289 -2.48 7.62 -17.68
C VAL A 289 -1.61 7.33 -18.90
N THR A 290 -0.72 8.26 -19.27
CA THR A 290 0.31 8.03 -20.30
C THR A 290 1.63 7.68 -19.65
N LEU A 291 2.19 6.53 -20.02
CA LEU A 291 3.55 6.11 -19.69
C LEU A 291 4.45 6.28 -20.91
N HIS A 292 5.56 7.00 -20.74
CA HIS A 292 6.65 7.07 -21.69
C HIS A 292 7.79 6.17 -21.22
N LEU A 293 8.34 5.35 -22.12
CA LEU A 293 9.44 4.45 -21.82
C LEU A 293 10.58 4.65 -22.81
N ILE A 294 11.81 4.68 -22.28
CA ILE A 294 13.03 4.56 -23.08
C ILE A 294 13.89 3.39 -22.57
N ASP A 295 14.36 2.55 -23.47
CA ASP A 295 15.28 1.46 -23.10
C ASP A 295 16.73 1.89 -23.25
N THR A 296 17.39 2.18 -22.11
CA THR A 296 18.77 2.67 -22.07
C THR A 296 19.80 1.55 -21.88
N ARG A 297 19.36 0.31 -21.70
CA ARG A 297 20.21 -0.83 -21.34
C ARG A 297 21.00 -1.32 -22.54
N VAL A 298 22.32 -1.18 -22.50
CA VAL A 298 23.20 -1.53 -23.65
C VAL A 298 23.13 -2.99 -24.08
N ASP A 299 22.79 -3.90 -23.17
CA ASP A 299 22.68 -5.34 -23.47
C ASP A 299 21.23 -5.79 -23.74
N SER A 300 20.27 -4.86 -23.78
CA SER A 300 18.86 -5.18 -24.01
C SER A 300 18.58 -5.42 -25.50
N PRO A 301 17.76 -6.43 -25.86
CA PRO A 301 17.31 -6.63 -27.24
C PRO A 301 16.44 -5.48 -27.76
N THR A 302 15.90 -4.65 -26.87
CA THR A 302 15.08 -3.47 -27.21
C THR A 302 15.82 -2.16 -26.93
N TYR A 303 17.16 -2.18 -26.78
CA TYR A 303 17.95 -0.94 -26.62
C TYR A 303 17.60 0.09 -27.70
N GLY A 304 17.34 1.33 -27.28
CA GLY A 304 16.89 2.38 -28.21
C GLY A 304 15.38 2.49 -28.38
N ALA A 305 14.59 1.56 -27.82
CA ALA A 305 13.13 1.68 -27.81
C ALA A 305 12.71 2.98 -27.11
N ASP A 306 11.71 3.65 -27.68
CA ASP A 306 11.16 4.93 -27.25
C ASP A 306 9.67 4.89 -27.60
N ILE A 307 8.84 4.61 -26.60
CA ILE A 307 7.42 4.35 -26.79
C ILE A 307 6.57 5.14 -25.79
N ALA A 308 5.30 5.34 -26.17
CA ALA A 308 4.26 5.78 -25.27
C ALA A 308 3.19 4.68 -25.18
N TYR A 309 2.74 4.40 -23.97
CA TYR A 309 1.72 3.42 -23.65
C TYR A 309 0.66 4.05 -22.76
N ARG A 310 -0.61 3.73 -22.99
CA ARG A 310 -1.73 4.26 -22.22
C ARG A 310 -2.36 3.16 -21.38
N PHE A 311 -2.74 3.49 -20.16
CA PHE A 311 -3.38 2.53 -19.26
C PHE A 311 -4.33 3.23 -18.29
N PHE A 312 -5.13 2.44 -17.59
CA PHE A 312 -6.03 2.88 -16.54
C PHE A 312 -5.56 2.32 -15.18
N PRO A 313 -5.67 3.09 -14.08
CA PRO A 313 -5.35 2.61 -12.74
C PRO A 313 -6.01 1.28 -12.40
N ASP A 314 -5.20 0.37 -11.86
CA ASP A 314 -5.64 -0.97 -11.48
C ASP A 314 -4.88 -1.45 -10.23
N PRO A 315 -5.53 -1.50 -9.04
CA PRO A 315 -4.91 -1.94 -7.80
C PRO A 315 -4.66 -3.45 -7.79
N GLU A 316 -5.19 -4.20 -8.76
CA GLU A 316 -5.04 -5.66 -8.84
C GLU A 316 -3.75 -6.12 -9.52
N ARG A 317 -2.97 -5.18 -10.06
CA ARG A 317 -1.71 -5.46 -10.74
C ARG A 317 -0.72 -4.32 -10.55
N TYR A 318 0.55 -4.61 -10.78
CA TYR A 318 1.60 -3.61 -10.81
C TYR A 318 2.32 -3.63 -12.14
N LEU A 319 2.77 -2.47 -12.58
CA LEU A 319 3.70 -2.32 -13.68
C LEU A 319 5.11 -2.61 -13.16
N LEU A 320 5.74 -3.63 -13.74
CA LEU A 320 7.15 -3.94 -13.51
C LEU A 320 7.99 -3.16 -14.53
N ILE A 321 8.90 -2.32 -14.04
CA ILE A 321 9.89 -1.61 -14.86
C ILE A 321 11.29 -2.05 -14.42
N PRO A 322 12.05 -2.78 -15.26
CA PRO A 322 13.40 -3.21 -14.91
C PRO A 322 14.37 -2.03 -14.76
N PRO A 323 15.45 -2.17 -13.98
CA PRO A 323 16.46 -1.13 -13.88
C PRO A 323 17.10 -0.85 -15.25
N GLY A 324 17.38 0.42 -15.51
CA GLY A 324 17.89 0.93 -16.79
C GLY A 324 16.82 1.21 -17.84
N VAL A 325 15.54 0.92 -17.57
CA VAL A 325 14.44 1.47 -18.38
C VAL A 325 14.05 2.81 -17.81
N GLY A 326 14.20 3.87 -18.61
CA GLY A 326 13.75 5.20 -18.24
C GLY A 326 12.25 5.32 -18.39
N HIS A 327 11.59 5.92 -17.42
CA HIS A 327 10.15 6.11 -17.45
C HIS A 327 9.73 7.52 -17.04
N ALA A 328 8.67 8.01 -17.65
CA ALA A 328 8.00 9.26 -17.30
C ALA A 328 6.49 9.06 -17.45
N PHE A 329 5.73 9.77 -16.64
CA PHE A 329 4.27 9.66 -16.62
C PHE A 329 3.62 11.02 -16.85
N GLU A 330 2.46 11.00 -17.48
CA GLU A 330 1.54 12.14 -17.62
C GLU A 330 0.15 11.72 -17.13
N HIS A 331 -0.62 12.71 -16.66
CA HIS A 331 -2.00 12.52 -16.16
C HIS A 331 -2.09 11.63 -14.91
N LEU A 332 -1.21 11.88 -13.93
CA LEU A 332 -1.20 11.17 -12.65
C LEU A 332 -1.96 11.90 -11.53
N GLU A 333 -2.49 13.10 -11.76
CA GLU A 333 -3.37 13.78 -10.80
C GLU A 333 -4.50 12.86 -10.34
N ASN A 334 -4.88 12.86 -9.06
CA ASN A 334 -5.87 11.96 -8.46
C ASN A 334 -5.49 10.46 -8.47
N VAL A 335 -4.28 10.10 -8.90
CA VAL A 335 -3.75 8.74 -8.83
C VAL A 335 -2.71 8.67 -7.71
N TYR A 336 -2.73 7.57 -6.97
CA TYR A 336 -1.68 7.19 -6.04
C TYR A 336 -0.84 6.08 -6.67
N THR A 337 0.48 6.24 -6.62
CA THR A 337 1.41 5.21 -7.08
C THR A 337 2.02 4.49 -5.88
N ILE A 338 1.63 3.24 -5.64
CA ILE A 338 2.17 2.39 -4.57
C ILE A 338 3.34 1.59 -5.14
N ASN A 339 4.54 1.71 -4.55
CA ASN A 339 5.73 0.99 -4.98
C ASN A 339 6.27 0.05 -3.89
N ARG A 340 6.68 -1.15 -4.31
CA ARG A 340 7.43 -2.14 -3.54
C ARG A 340 8.69 -2.54 -4.33
N PRO A 341 9.64 -1.62 -4.51
CA PRO A 341 10.73 -1.80 -5.45
C PRO A 341 11.67 -2.93 -5.04
N ARG A 342 12.19 -3.67 -6.02
CA ARG A 342 13.29 -4.61 -5.78
C ARG A 342 14.62 -3.94 -6.10
N THR A 343 15.52 -3.91 -5.13
CA THR A 343 16.88 -3.41 -5.32
C THR A 343 17.80 -4.47 -5.93
N LEU A 344 18.59 -4.05 -6.92
CA LEU A 344 19.70 -4.78 -7.51
C LEU A 344 21.01 -4.00 -7.28
N LEU A 345 22.01 -4.70 -6.77
CA LEU A 345 23.33 -4.21 -6.40
C LEU A 345 24.34 -4.43 -7.54
N PRO A 346 25.41 -3.61 -7.60
CA PRO A 346 26.50 -3.78 -8.55
C PRO A 346 27.24 -5.12 -8.37
N GLU A 347 27.64 -5.76 -9.47
CA GLU A 347 28.41 -7.01 -9.43
C GLU A 347 29.81 -6.84 -8.84
N ASP A 348 30.39 -5.65 -8.99
CA ASP A 348 31.73 -5.31 -8.50
C ASP A 348 31.78 -5.06 -6.98
N GLY A 349 30.63 -5.14 -6.30
CA GLY A 349 30.51 -4.89 -4.86
C GLY A 349 30.68 -3.42 -4.47
N SER A 350 30.66 -2.50 -5.42
CA SER A 350 30.67 -1.06 -5.14
C SER A 350 29.42 -0.64 -4.37
N GLU A 351 29.57 0.42 -3.56
CA GLU A 351 28.47 0.90 -2.72
C GLU A 351 27.30 1.43 -3.58
N TYR A 352 26.11 0.90 -3.33
CA TYR A 352 24.87 1.37 -3.95
C TYR A 352 24.05 2.23 -2.98
N GLN A 353 23.79 3.48 -3.37
CA GLN A 353 22.97 4.42 -2.61
C GLN A 353 21.66 4.74 -3.36
N PRO A 354 20.50 4.20 -2.92
CA PRO A 354 19.18 4.40 -3.56
C PRO A 354 18.64 5.84 -3.60
N GLY A 355 19.35 6.82 -3.03
CA GLY A 355 18.95 8.23 -3.11
C GLY A 355 19.69 9.01 -4.20
N ASN A 356 20.64 8.34 -4.87
CA ASN A 356 21.54 8.91 -5.87
C ASN A 356 21.58 8.05 -7.16
N ASP A 357 20.67 7.07 -7.29
CA ASP A 357 20.60 6.09 -8.37
C ASP A 357 19.67 6.51 -9.50
N VAL A 358 18.79 7.48 -9.26
CA VAL A 358 17.93 8.09 -10.28
C VAL A 358 18.79 8.97 -11.18
N ILE A 359 18.67 8.80 -12.49
CA ILE A 359 19.20 9.73 -13.48
C ILE A 359 18.01 10.43 -14.12
N ASP A 360 17.89 11.73 -13.88
CA ASP A 360 16.92 12.58 -14.58
C ASP A 360 17.44 12.84 -15.99
N TRP A 361 16.83 12.19 -16.98
CA TRP A 361 17.15 12.39 -18.39
C TRP A 361 16.05 13.19 -19.11
N PRO A 362 16.31 14.42 -19.59
CA PRO A 362 15.26 15.24 -20.18
C PRO A 362 14.55 14.55 -21.34
N VAL A 363 13.22 14.59 -21.34
CA VAL A 363 12.37 13.90 -22.33
C VAL A 363 12.76 14.21 -23.78
N PRO A 364 13.08 15.45 -24.20
CA PRO A 364 13.46 15.74 -25.59
C PRO A 364 14.93 15.42 -25.90
N LYS A 365 15.77 15.10 -24.90
CA LYS A 365 17.21 14.96 -25.10
C LYS A 365 17.53 13.67 -25.85
N ARG A 366 18.23 13.81 -26.99
CA ARG A 366 18.74 12.71 -27.81
C ARG A 366 20.24 12.90 -28.10
N PRO A 367 21.00 11.82 -28.37
CA PRO A 367 20.61 10.40 -28.28
C PRO A 367 20.26 9.98 -26.84
N ILE A 368 19.47 8.93 -26.66
CA ILE A 368 19.22 8.38 -25.31
C ILE A 368 20.53 7.80 -24.73
N PRO A 369 20.71 7.77 -23.40
CA PRO A 369 21.97 7.34 -22.82
C PRO A 369 22.17 5.83 -22.99
N SER A 370 23.43 5.41 -23.02
CA SER A 370 23.84 4.00 -23.03
C SER A 370 24.26 3.60 -21.61
N LEU A 371 23.42 2.87 -20.89
CA LEU A 371 23.61 2.55 -19.48
C LEU A 371 23.66 1.04 -19.24
N ARG A 372 24.32 0.65 -18.15
CA ARG A 372 24.39 -0.73 -17.65
C ARG A 372 23.73 -0.78 -16.27
N ALA A 373 22.69 -1.59 -16.17
CA ALA A 373 21.95 -1.81 -14.94
C ALA A 373 22.69 -2.79 -14.01
N ASN A 374 22.41 -2.68 -12.71
CA ASN A 374 22.80 -3.64 -11.70
C ASN A 374 21.98 -4.92 -11.84
N THR A 375 22.56 -6.05 -11.44
CA THR A 375 22.01 -7.39 -11.70
C THR A 375 21.94 -8.27 -10.45
N VAL A 376 22.60 -7.91 -9.35
CA VAL A 376 22.67 -8.75 -8.14
C VAL A 376 21.52 -8.42 -7.19
N PRO A 377 20.53 -9.30 -6.96
CA PRO A 377 19.43 -8.99 -6.05
C PRO A 377 19.93 -8.69 -4.63
N ALA A 378 19.42 -7.61 -4.03
CA ALA A 378 19.75 -7.27 -2.65
C ALA A 378 19.21 -8.32 -1.67
N GLY A 379 20.01 -8.65 -0.65
CA GLY A 379 19.65 -9.58 0.42
C GLY A 379 18.75 -8.95 1.48
N ARG A 380 18.31 -9.77 2.44
CA ARG A 380 17.46 -9.35 3.57
C ARG A 380 18.14 -8.27 4.41
N GLU A 381 19.41 -8.46 4.70
CA GLU A 381 20.21 -7.58 5.56
C GLU A 381 20.30 -6.16 4.98
N TYR A 382 20.34 -6.06 3.64
CA TYR A 382 20.32 -4.77 2.94
C TYR A 382 19.03 -3.99 3.25
N TYR A 383 17.88 -4.64 3.09
CA TYR A 383 16.59 -3.99 3.31
C TYR A 383 16.36 -3.66 4.79
N GLU A 384 16.80 -4.53 5.71
CA GLU A 384 16.75 -4.25 7.15
C GLU A 384 17.59 -3.02 7.52
N ALA A 385 18.78 -2.87 6.93
CA ALA A 385 19.60 -1.68 7.11
C ALA A 385 18.90 -0.41 6.58
N ARG A 386 18.28 -0.48 5.38
CA ARG A 386 17.53 0.65 4.80
C ARG A 386 16.31 1.06 5.62
N VAL A 387 15.59 0.09 6.17
CA VAL A 387 14.49 0.35 7.10
C VAL A 387 15.00 1.06 8.35
N ALA A 388 16.11 0.60 8.93
CA ALA A 388 16.72 1.25 10.08
C ALA A 388 17.16 2.69 9.78
N ASP A 389 17.74 2.93 8.60
CA ASP A 389 18.07 4.29 8.13
C ASP A 389 16.82 5.17 8.03
N GLN A 390 15.75 4.65 7.45
CA GLN A 390 14.51 5.39 7.29
C GLN A 390 13.83 5.71 8.63
N LYS A 391 13.86 4.78 9.60
CA LYS A 391 13.39 5.05 10.98
C LYS A 391 14.14 6.22 11.59
N ARG A 392 15.48 6.23 11.49
CA ARG A 392 16.31 7.36 11.96
C ARG A 392 15.98 8.67 11.25
N LEU A 393 15.75 8.63 9.93
CA LEU A 393 15.38 9.82 9.16
C LEU A 393 14.02 10.41 9.58
N ARG A 394 13.05 9.56 9.95
CA ARG A 394 11.73 9.99 10.44
C ARG A 394 11.79 10.74 11.77
N GLU A 395 12.81 10.48 12.59
CA GLU A 395 13.03 11.20 13.86
C GLU A 395 13.53 12.63 13.63
N MET A 396 13.97 12.95 12.41
CA MET A 396 14.45 14.27 12.03
C MET A 396 13.34 15.09 11.34
N PRO A 397 13.27 16.41 11.57
CA PRO A 397 12.36 17.28 10.83
C PRO A 397 12.70 17.25 9.33
N VAL A 398 11.66 17.24 8.48
CA VAL A 398 11.84 17.36 7.03
C VAL A 398 12.40 18.75 6.72
N THR A 399 13.63 18.79 6.22
CA THR A 399 14.34 20.06 5.95
C THR A 399 14.53 20.33 4.45
N HIS A 400 14.37 19.29 3.61
CA HIS A 400 14.64 19.33 2.18
C HIS A 400 13.61 18.47 1.42
N SER A 401 13.30 18.86 0.19
CA SER A 401 12.45 18.09 -0.73
C SER A 401 13.18 16.84 -1.25
N THR A 402 12.47 15.98 -1.99
CA THR A 402 13.08 14.90 -2.76
C THR A 402 14.21 15.46 -3.65
N PRO A 403 15.39 14.80 -3.73
CA PRO A 403 16.49 15.27 -4.57
C PRO A 403 16.17 15.09 -6.06
N SER A 404 16.59 16.05 -6.89
CA SER A 404 16.71 15.88 -8.34
C SER A 404 18.16 15.54 -8.68
N VAL A 405 18.41 14.54 -9.53
CA VAL A 405 19.75 14.04 -9.82
C VAL A 405 20.01 14.11 -11.31
N MET A 406 21.00 14.92 -11.71
CA MET A 406 21.33 15.17 -13.11
C MET A 406 22.75 14.72 -13.47
N MET A 407 22.93 14.32 -14.72
CA MET A 407 24.23 14.04 -15.32
C MET A 407 24.78 15.30 -15.98
N ILE A 408 25.94 15.79 -15.52
CA ILE A 408 26.64 16.94 -16.11
C ILE A 408 28.03 16.52 -16.58
N LYS A 409 28.63 17.28 -17.50
CA LYS A 409 30.05 17.09 -17.85
C LYS A 409 30.94 17.77 -16.82
N GLY A 410 31.81 16.98 -16.19
CA GLY A 410 32.89 17.44 -15.34
C GLY A 410 33.96 18.20 -16.14
N ARG A 411 34.89 18.85 -15.42
CA ARG A 411 35.98 19.64 -16.03
C ARG A 411 36.91 18.82 -16.92
N ASP A 412 36.96 17.51 -16.71
CA ASP A 412 37.72 16.54 -17.49
C ASP A 412 36.92 15.94 -18.66
N GLY A 413 35.70 16.43 -18.90
CA GLY A 413 34.80 15.95 -19.95
C GLY A 413 34.07 14.65 -19.62
N LYS A 414 34.32 14.04 -18.44
CA LYS A 414 33.60 12.85 -17.99
C LYS A 414 32.24 13.23 -17.43
N GLU A 415 31.26 12.35 -17.58
CA GLU A 415 29.95 12.57 -16.96
C GLU A 415 30.05 12.36 -15.44
N ILE A 416 29.56 13.33 -14.68
CA ILE A 416 29.49 13.31 -13.21
C ILE A 416 28.03 13.48 -12.78
N ARG A 417 27.63 12.75 -11.73
CA ARG A 417 26.30 12.82 -11.11
C ARG A 417 26.25 13.96 -10.10
N VAL A 418 25.21 14.78 -10.15
CA VAL A 418 24.98 15.87 -9.18
C VAL A 418 23.55 15.78 -8.66
N ALA A 419 23.42 15.66 -7.33
CA ALA A 419 22.14 15.70 -6.64
C ALA A 419 21.87 17.13 -6.11
N LEU A 420 20.71 17.69 -6.47
CA LEU A 420 20.23 18.99 -6.01
C LEU A 420 19.04 18.78 -5.06
N ARG A 421 19.02 19.49 -3.92
CA ARG A 421 17.92 19.44 -2.95
C ARG A 421 17.40 20.85 -2.72
N ARG A 422 16.09 21.05 -2.83
CA ARG A 422 15.45 22.30 -2.44
C ARG A 422 15.24 22.29 -0.92
N LYS A 423 15.59 23.38 -0.26
CA LYS A 423 15.29 23.57 1.17
C LYS A 423 13.79 23.82 1.33
N VAL A 424 13.14 23.06 2.21
CA VAL A 424 11.73 23.30 2.56
C VAL A 424 11.71 24.39 3.63
N SER A 425 10.87 25.42 3.45
CA SER A 425 10.62 26.41 4.49
C SER A 425 9.99 25.70 5.68
N ALA A 426 10.55 25.85 6.89
CA ALA A 426 9.98 25.28 8.10
C ALA A 426 8.48 25.66 8.18
N ALA A 427 7.61 24.65 8.31
CA ALA A 427 6.20 24.88 8.56
C ALA A 427 6.06 25.75 9.81
N SER A 428 5.29 26.84 9.69
CA SER A 428 4.94 27.75 10.79
C SER A 428 3.84 27.16 11.65
#